data_AF-A0A445B2T5-F1
#
_entry.id   AF-A0A445B2T5-F1
#
_cell.length_a   1.000
_cell.length_b   1.000
_cell.length_c   1.000
_cell.angle_alpha   90.00
_cell.angle_beta   90.00
_cell.angle_gamma   90.00
#
_symmetry.space_group_name_H-M   'P 1'
#
loop_
_entity.id
_entity.type
_entity.pdbx_description
1 polymer ?
#
loop_
_entity_poly.entity_id
_entity_poly.type
_entity_poly.pdbx_seq_one_letter_code
_entity_poly.pdbx_strand_id
1 'polypeptide(L)'
;MAIILGQLDSKGQDENNELFSEITVLPNYGFSMCVGFNHVVADGRAFHHFIKFWASVCRTRGEDMESVKESLQLPLHNRDAIEDWRGLKLVFLEELSSSFTKIVKSFGILVDIPSNKVRFTFTLSREQVEKIKKWIYLECKKRD
;
A
#
# COMPACT_ATOMS: atom_id res chain seq x y z
N MET A 1 1.87 -24.55 -3.47
CA MET A 1 0.51 -24.18 -3.90
C MET A 1 0.48 -22.67 -3.99
N ALA A 2 0.76 -22.13 -5.17
CA ALA A 2 0.59 -20.71 -5.42
C ALA A 2 -0.91 -20.48 -5.67
N ILE A 3 -1.57 -19.79 -4.75
CA ILE A 3 -2.89 -19.23 -5.07
C ILE A 3 -2.58 -17.95 -5.85
N ILE A 4 -2.46 -18.11 -7.16
CA ILE A 4 -2.48 -16.99 -8.09
C ILE A 4 -3.97 -16.62 -8.25
N LEU A 5 -4.41 -15.56 -7.58
CA LEU A 5 -5.59 -14.83 -8.03
C LEU A 5 -5.12 -13.83 -9.10
N GLY A 6 -5.22 -14.26 -10.36
CA GLY A 6 -4.82 -13.49 -11.54
C GLY A 6 -4.13 -14.38 -12.58
N GLN A 7 -4.91 -14.95 -13.50
CA GLN A 7 -4.40 -15.74 -14.63
C GLN A 7 -3.22 -15.02 -15.30
N LEU A 8 -2.08 -15.69 -15.45
CA LEU A 8 -1.09 -15.33 -16.46
C LEU A 8 -1.60 -15.95 -17.77
N ASP A 9 -2.34 -15.19 -18.58
CA ASP A 9 -2.55 -15.60 -19.97
C ASP A 9 -1.22 -15.46 -20.73
N SER A 10 -0.95 -16.45 -21.56
CA SER A 10 0.25 -16.67 -22.36
C SER A 10 0.44 -15.68 -23.53
N LYS A 11 -0.20 -14.52 -23.47
CA LYS A 11 -0.10 -13.44 -24.44
C LYS A 11 0.17 -12.14 -23.67
N GLY A 12 1.38 -11.59 -23.82
CA GLY A 12 1.84 -10.37 -23.16
C GLY A 12 1.02 -9.11 -23.49
N GLN A 13 -0.19 -9.03 -22.99
CA GLN A 13 -0.97 -7.80 -22.82
C GLN A 13 -1.11 -7.56 -21.32
N ASP A 14 -0.72 -6.37 -20.87
CA ASP A 14 -0.93 -5.89 -19.50
C ASP A 14 -2.45 -5.81 -19.23
N GLU A 15 -3.01 -6.91 -18.72
CA GLU A 15 -4.22 -6.83 -17.93
C GLU A 15 -3.86 -6.00 -16.69
N ASN A 16 -4.47 -4.82 -16.54
CA ASN A 16 -4.22 -3.89 -15.43
C ASN A 16 -4.55 -4.55 -14.08
N ASN A 17 -3.68 -5.41 -13.58
CA ASN A 17 -3.89 -6.11 -12.34
C ASN A 17 -3.78 -5.11 -11.18
N GLU A 18 -4.92 -4.81 -10.58
CA GLU A 18 -5.04 -3.85 -9.49
C GLU A 18 -4.40 -4.35 -8.18
N LEU A 19 -4.33 -5.67 -8.00
CA LEU A 19 -3.77 -6.38 -6.85
C LEU A 19 -3.10 -7.68 -7.33
N PHE A 20 -1.91 -7.98 -6.81
CA PHE A 20 -1.24 -9.27 -6.96
C PHE A 20 -0.78 -9.79 -5.61
N SER A 21 -0.75 -11.12 -5.44
CA SER A 21 -0.21 -11.77 -4.25
C SER A 21 0.63 -12.99 -4.61
N GLU A 22 1.78 -13.12 -3.99
CA GLU A 22 2.68 -14.25 -4.12
C GLU A 22 3.03 -14.82 -2.74
N ILE A 23 3.07 -16.13 -2.61
CA ILE A 23 3.47 -16.82 -1.38
C ILE A 23 4.70 -17.67 -1.69
N THR A 24 5.81 -17.35 -1.03
CA THR A 24 7.06 -18.11 -1.12
C THR A 24 7.23 -18.93 0.16
N VAL A 25 7.30 -20.25 0.04
CA VAL A 25 7.57 -21.12 1.19
C VAL A 25 9.08 -21.24 1.38
N LEU A 26 9.56 -21.02 2.60
CA LEU A 26 10.95 -21.21 3.00
C LEU A 26 11.03 -22.51 3.83
N PRO A 27 11.51 -23.62 3.24
CA PRO A 27 11.54 -24.91 3.91
C PRO A 27 12.22 -24.83 5.28
N ASN A 28 11.57 -25.35 6.32
CA ASN A 28 12.05 -25.34 7.72
C ASN A 28 12.10 -23.96 8.42
N TYR A 29 11.77 -22.85 7.75
CA TYR A 29 11.79 -21.50 8.35
C TYR A 29 10.43 -20.80 8.35
N GLY A 30 9.53 -21.12 7.41
CA GLY A 30 8.19 -20.55 7.35
C GLY A 30 7.78 -20.19 5.92
N PHE A 31 7.11 -19.05 5.75
CA PHE A 31 6.73 -18.52 4.44
C PHE A 31 6.82 -16.99 4.45
N SER A 32 6.98 -16.41 3.25
CA SER A 32 6.84 -15.00 2.98
C SER A 32 5.61 -14.79 2.10
N MET A 33 4.88 -13.71 2.34
CA MET A 33 3.78 -13.28 1.49
C MET A 33 4.12 -11.89 0.94
N CYS A 34 4.21 -11.81 -0.38
CA CYS A 34 4.31 -10.55 -1.10
C CYS A 34 2.94 -10.16 -1.61
N VAL A 35 2.57 -8.89 -1.43
CA VAL A 35 1.34 -8.33 -1.98
C VAL A 35 1.71 -6.98 -2.57
N GLY A 36 1.34 -6.76 -3.83
CA GLY A 36 1.44 -5.44 -4.42
C GLY A 36 0.14 -5.05 -5.09
N PHE A 37 -0.07 -3.74 -5.19
CA PHE A 37 -1.30 -3.16 -5.67
C PHE A 37 -1.01 -1.83 -6.34
N ASN A 38 -1.91 -1.40 -7.22
CA ASN A 38 -1.80 -0.09 -7.84
C ASN A 38 -2.17 1.00 -6.83
N HIS A 39 -1.27 1.95 -6.58
CA HIS A 39 -1.49 3.06 -5.65
C HIS A 39 -2.67 3.98 -6.04
N VAL A 40 -3.16 3.91 -7.28
CA VAL A 40 -4.40 4.57 -7.71
C VAL A 40 -5.63 3.99 -7.01
N VAL A 41 -5.61 2.70 -6.67
CA VAL A 41 -6.74 1.97 -6.08
C VAL A 41 -6.85 2.23 -4.59
N ALA A 42 -5.71 2.27 -3.89
CA ALA A 42 -5.65 2.37 -2.44
C ALA A 42 -4.44 3.19 -1.94
N ASP A 43 -4.63 3.87 -0.82
CA ASP A 43 -3.51 4.37 -0.01
C ASP A 43 -3.04 3.29 0.98
N GLY A 44 -1.99 3.58 1.75
CA GLY A 44 -1.47 2.65 2.76
C GLY A 44 -2.48 2.29 3.85
N ARG A 45 -3.46 3.16 4.14
CA ARG A 45 -4.47 2.90 5.18
C ARG A 45 -5.53 1.94 4.67
N ALA A 46 -6.07 2.19 3.48
CA ALA A 46 -7.03 1.32 2.81
C ALA A 46 -6.42 -0.07 2.57
N PHE A 47 -5.17 -0.13 2.11
CA PHE A 47 -4.47 -1.40 1.92
C PHE A 47 -4.24 -2.15 3.24
N HIS A 48 -3.78 -1.47 4.28
CA HIS A 48 -3.62 -2.10 5.61
C HIS A 48 -4.96 -2.61 6.17
N HIS A 49 -6.04 -1.87 5.94
CA HIS A 49 -7.38 -2.31 6.29
C HIS A 49 -7.77 -3.59 5.54
N PHE A 50 -7.53 -3.65 4.22
CA PHE A 50 -7.76 -4.85 3.42
C PHE A 50 -6.98 -6.05 3.96
N ILE A 51 -5.69 -5.90 4.29
CA ILE A 51 -4.88 -7.00 4.86
C ILE A 51 -5.44 -7.49 6.19
N LYS A 52 -5.88 -6.59 7.07
CA LYS A 52 -6.56 -6.97 8.32
C LYS A 52 -7.85 -7.74 8.08
N PHE A 53 -8.67 -7.26 7.15
CA PHE A 53 -9.92 -7.93 6.78
C PHE A 53 -9.62 -9.33 6.23
N TRP A 54 -8.70 -9.45 5.28
CA TRP A 54 -8.30 -10.73 4.70
C TRP A 54 -7.79 -11.71 5.76
N ALA A 55 -6.93 -11.26 6.68
CA ALA A 55 -6.46 -12.08 7.79
C ALA A 55 -7.59 -12.50 8.75
N SER A 56 -8.58 -11.64 8.96
CA SER A 56 -9.75 -11.95 9.80
C SER A 56 -10.62 -13.04 9.18
N VAL A 57 -10.93 -12.92 7.88
CA VAL A 57 -11.68 -13.91 7.13
C VAL A 57 -10.96 -15.26 7.10
N CYS A 58 -9.64 -15.25 6.85
CA CYS A 58 -8.84 -16.48 6.88
C CYS A 58 -8.87 -17.17 8.25
N ARG A 59 -8.83 -16.39 9.35
CA ARG A 59 -8.90 -16.92 10.71
C ARG A 59 -10.24 -17.56 11.04
N THR A 60 -11.35 -16.97 10.56
CA THR A 60 -12.70 -17.52 10.75
C THR A 60 -13.08 -18.56 9.69
N ARG A 61 -12.18 -18.88 8.76
CA ARG A 61 -12.44 -19.74 7.58
C ARG A 61 -13.64 -19.26 6.75
N GLY A 62 -14.00 -17.98 6.87
CA GLY A 62 -15.19 -17.39 6.25
C GLY A 62 -16.53 -17.81 6.88
N GLU A 63 -16.52 -18.58 7.97
CA GLU A 63 -17.74 -19.13 8.59
C GLU A 63 -18.45 -18.10 9.50
N ASP A 64 -17.68 -17.18 10.08
CA ASP A 64 -18.18 -16.13 10.97
C ASP A 64 -17.82 -14.75 10.40
N MET A 65 -18.64 -14.29 9.45
CA MET A 65 -18.49 -12.96 8.86
C MET A 65 -19.05 -11.83 9.75
N GLU A 66 -19.90 -12.16 10.72
CA GLU A 66 -20.51 -11.15 11.57
C GLU A 66 -19.49 -10.63 12.59
N SER A 67 -18.70 -11.51 13.22
CA SER A 67 -17.60 -11.08 14.09
C SER A 67 -16.50 -10.31 13.33
N VAL A 68 -16.30 -10.62 12.05
CA VAL A 68 -15.37 -9.87 11.18
C VAL A 68 -15.87 -8.44 10.98
N LYS A 69 -17.16 -8.24 10.74
CA LYS A 69 -17.76 -6.89 10.59
C LYS A 69 -17.82 -6.12 11.91
N GLU A 70 -18.04 -6.80 13.03
CA GLU A 70 -18.01 -6.18 14.35
C GLU A 70 -16.60 -5.67 14.71
N SER A 71 -15.57 -6.46 14.36
CA SER A 71 -14.17 -6.10 14.67
C SER A 71 -13.53 -5.13 13.68
N LEU A 72 -14.05 -5.05 12.44
CA LEU A 72 -13.53 -4.19 11.38
C LEU A 72 -14.68 -3.48 10.65
N GLN A 73 -14.65 -2.14 10.65
CA GLN A 73 -15.59 -1.35 9.86
C GLN A 73 -15.43 -1.64 8.38
N LEU A 74 -16.51 -1.94 7.67
CA LEU A 74 -16.46 -2.16 6.22
C LEU A 74 -16.02 -0.89 5.47
N PRO A 75 -15.27 -1.04 4.37
CA PRO A 75 -14.85 0.10 3.56
C PRO A 75 -16.05 0.82 2.95
N LEU A 76 -16.02 2.16 2.99
CA LEU A 76 -16.99 2.98 2.28
C LEU A 76 -16.53 3.15 0.83
N HIS A 77 -17.21 2.50 -0.10
CA HIS A 77 -16.90 2.58 -1.53
C HIS A 77 -17.54 3.78 -2.25
N ASN A 78 -18.53 4.41 -1.62
CA ASN A 78 -19.19 5.59 -2.18
C ASN A 78 -18.21 6.78 -2.21
N ARG A 79 -17.58 7.01 -3.37
CA ARG A 79 -16.65 8.13 -3.56
C ARG A 79 -17.37 9.47 -3.70
N ASP A 80 -18.66 9.48 -4.01
CA ASP A 80 -19.48 10.69 -4.09
C ASP A 80 -19.79 11.26 -2.70
N ALA A 81 -19.52 10.51 -1.63
CA ALA A 81 -19.56 11.00 -0.26
C ALA A 81 -18.44 12.05 0.02
N ILE A 82 -17.44 12.16 -0.85
CA ILE A 82 -16.39 13.17 -0.74
C ILE A 82 -16.82 14.39 -1.54
N GLU A 83 -17.24 15.43 -0.83
CA GLU A 83 -17.58 16.71 -1.45
C GLU A 83 -16.35 17.36 -2.08
N ASP A 84 -16.46 17.78 -3.35
CA ASP A 84 -15.44 18.58 -4.02
C ASP A 84 -15.74 20.08 -3.87
N TRP A 85 -15.49 20.60 -2.66
CA TRP A 85 -15.78 21.99 -2.28
C TRP A 85 -15.07 23.04 -3.14
N ARG A 86 -14.02 22.69 -3.88
CA ARG A 86 -13.19 23.63 -4.66
C ARG A 86 -12.95 23.21 -6.11
N GLY A 87 -13.64 22.20 -6.62
CA GLY A 87 -13.39 21.68 -7.97
C GLY A 87 -11.99 21.09 -8.14
N LEU A 88 -11.35 20.67 -7.05
CA LEU A 88 -9.96 20.21 -7.03
C LEU A 88 -9.79 18.89 -7.78
N LYS A 89 -10.87 18.11 -7.95
CA LYS A 89 -10.82 16.84 -8.69
C LYS A 89 -10.27 17.05 -10.10
N LEU A 90 -10.74 18.07 -10.82
CA LEU A 90 -10.28 18.35 -12.18
C LEU A 90 -8.81 18.81 -12.20
N VAL A 91 -8.43 19.68 -11.26
CA VAL A 91 -7.05 20.19 -11.13
C VAL A 91 -6.08 19.03 -10.91
N PHE A 92 -6.39 18.13 -9.97
CA PHE A 92 -5.57 16.95 -9.70
C PHE A 92 -5.56 15.99 -10.89
N LEU A 93 -6.69 15.76 -11.57
CA LEU A 93 -6.73 14.89 -12.75
C LEU A 93 -5.84 15.41 -13.89
N GLU A 94 -5.82 16.72 -14.12
CA GLU A 94 -4.96 17.34 -15.14
C GLU A 94 -3.48 17.22 -14.77
N GLU A 95 -3.13 17.50 -13.52
CA GLU A 95 -1.76 17.35 -13.01
C GLU A 95 -1.30 15.88 -13.10
N LEU A 96 -2.16 14.94 -12.72
CA LEU A 96 -1.87 13.52 -12.71
C LEU A 96 -1.76 12.97 -14.13
N SER A 97 -2.57 13.43 -15.08
CA SER A 97 -2.43 13.10 -16.50
C SER A 97 -1.09 13.57 -17.08
N SER A 98 -0.71 14.82 -16.78
CA SER A 98 0.59 15.38 -17.22
C SER A 98 1.79 14.65 -16.61
N SER A 99 1.66 14.21 -15.35
CA SER A 99 2.69 13.49 -14.60
C SER A 99 2.76 12.02 -15.00
N PHE A 100 1.62 11.36 -15.19
CA PHE A 100 1.52 9.98 -15.65
C PHE A 100 2.13 9.83 -17.04
N THR A 101 1.90 10.78 -17.94
CA THR A 101 2.55 10.81 -19.26
C THR A 101 4.08 10.89 -19.15
N LYS A 102 4.61 11.61 -18.15
CA LYS A 102 6.06 11.66 -17.87
C LYS A 102 6.57 10.36 -17.24
N ILE A 103 5.83 9.82 -16.27
CA ILE A 103 6.15 8.59 -15.55
C ILE A 103 6.14 7.39 -16.50
N VAL A 104 5.10 7.20 -17.31
CA VAL A 104 5.03 6.12 -18.31
C VAL A 104 6.17 6.21 -19.32
N LYS A 105 6.55 7.44 -19.74
CA LYS A 105 7.74 7.65 -20.57
C LYS A 105 9.05 7.26 -19.86
N SER A 106 9.10 7.38 -18.53
CA SER A 106 10.25 6.93 -17.71
C SER A 106 10.23 5.43 -17.39
N PHE A 107 9.05 4.81 -17.27
CA PHE A 107 8.86 3.38 -16.97
C PHE A 107 8.84 2.48 -18.21
N GLY A 108 8.79 3.05 -19.43
CA GLY A 108 8.99 2.31 -20.69
C GLY A 108 10.38 1.69 -20.86
N ILE A 109 11.27 1.90 -19.89
CA ILE A 109 12.52 1.17 -19.73
C ILE A 109 12.46 0.56 -18.34
N LEU A 110 12.59 -0.76 -18.30
CA LEU A 110 12.99 -1.53 -17.13
C LEU A 110 14.13 -0.74 -16.47
N VAL A 111 13.82 0.05 -15.44
CA VAL A 111 14.85 0.87 -14.78
C VAL A 111 15.76 -0.15 -14.13
N ASP A 112 16.89 -0.39 -14.77
CA ASP A 112 17.99 -1.18 -14.26
C ASP A 112 18.41 -0.50 -12.97
N ILE A 113 17.84 -0.98 -11.86
CA ILE A 113 18.07 -0.42 -10.54
C ILE A 113 19.57 -0.58 -10.32
N PRO A 114 20.33 0.51 -10.10
CA PRO A 114 21.77 0.41 -9.93
C PRO A 114 22.08 -0.65 -8.85
N SER A 115 22.75 -1.72 -9.29
CA SER A 115 23.06 -2.92 -8.50
C SER A 115 23.84 -2.63 -7.21
N ASN A 116 24.37 -1.41 -7.06
CA ASN A 116 25.13 -0.95 -5.90
C ASN A 116 24.28 -0.36 -4.75
N LYS A 117 22.94 -0.38 -4.85
CA LYS A 117 22.09 0.05 -3.72
C LYS A 117 21.90 -1.07 -2.72
N VAL A 118 22.08 -0.74 -1.44
CA VAL A 118 21.93 -1.65 -0.30
C VAL A 118 20.72 -1.24 0.55
N ARG A 119 20.00 -2.22 1.09
CA ARG A 119 18.84 -2.01 1.96
C ARG A 119 19.23 -2.25 3.41
N PHE A 120 18.99 -1.25 4.26
CA PHE A 120 19.20 -1.35 5.71
C PHE A 120 17.93 -0.94 6.46
N THR A 121 17.74 -1.53 7.64
CA THR A 121 16.63 -1.21 8.55
C THR A 121 17.21 -0.55 9.80
N PHE A 122 16.76 0.68 10.08
CA PHE A 122 17.11 1.39 11.30
C PHE A 122 15.97 1.28 12.30
N THR A 123 16.28 0.87 13.53
CA THR A 123 15.30 0.77 14.61
C THR A 123 15.43 1.99 15.51
N LEU A 124 14.37 2.80 15.58
CA LEU A 124 14.26 3.89 16.56
C LEU A 124 13.48 3.40 17.78
N SER A 125 14.13 3.39 18.94
CA SER A 125 13.47 3.03 20.19
C SER A 125 12.51 4.14 20.63
N ARG A 126 11.53 3.79 21.47
CA ARG A 126 10.61 4.77 22.08
C ARG A 126 11.39 5.89 22.80
N GLU A 127 12.43 5.54 23.54
CA GLU A 127 13.27 6.50 24.26
C GLU A 127 13.96 7.49 23.30
N GLN A 128 14.50 7.00 22.19
CA GLN A 128 15.12 7.84 21.17
C GLN A 128 14.10 8.80 20.53
N VAL A 129 12.91 8.28 20.20
CA VAL A 129 11.81 9.11 19.66
C VAL A 129 11.42 10.22 20.63
N GLU A 130 11.28 9.91 21.92
CA GLU A 130 10.93 10.92 22.93
C GLU A 130 12.06 11.95 23.15
N LYS A 131 13.33 11.52 23.10
CA LYS A 131 14.48 12.44 23.11
C LYS A 131 14.45 13.41 21.92
N ILE A 132 14.18 12.91 20.71
CA ILE A 132 14.08 13.75 19.50
C ILE A 132 12.90 14.72 19.62
N LYS A 133 11.71 14.25 20.02
CA LYS A 133 10.55 15.12 20.23
C LYS A 133 10.84 16.24 21.24
N LYS A 134 11.45 15.89 22.38
CA LYS A 134 11.84 16.87 23.40
C LYS A 134 12.86 17.87 22.87
N TRP A 135 13.84 17.41 22.10
CA TRP A 135 14.82 18.29 21.47
C TRP A 135 14.17 19.28 20.50
N ILE A 136 13.30 18.81 19.60
CA ILE A 136 12.55 19.68 18.67
C ILE A 136 11.72 20.71 19.44
N TYR A 137 10.98 20.27 20.45
CA TYR A 137 10.16 21.16 21.29
C TYR A 137 10.99 22.27 21.95
N LEU A 138 12.15 21.93 22.51
CA LEU A 138 13.04 22.91 23.14
C LEU A 138 13.65 23.87 22.12
N GLU A 139 14.01 23.41 20.91
CA GLU A 139 14.56 24.27 19.86
C GLU A 139 13.52 25.23 19.29
N CYS A 140 12.26 24.79 19.11
CA CYS A 140 11.18 25.68 18.69
C CYS A 140 10.94 26.79 19.72
N LYS A 141 10.94 26.46 21.01
CA LYS A 141 10.72 27.44 22.10
C LYS A 141 11.82 28.50 22.21
N LYS A 142 13.05 28.23 21.74
CA LYS A 142 14.15 29.21 21.75
C LYS A 142 14.00 30.28 20.66
N ARG A 143 13.13 30.06 19.67
CA ARG A 143 12.95 30.94 18.52
C ARG A 143 11.75 31.88 18.66
N ASP A 144 10.98 31.73 19.73
CA ASP A 144 9.93 32.64 20.19
C ASP A 144 10.52 33.61 21.24
#